data_AF-A0AA91YTH0-F1
#
_entry.id   AF-A0AA91YTH0-F1
#
_cell.length_a   1.000
_cell.length_b   1.000
_cell.length_c   1.000
_cell.angle_alpha   90.00
_cell.angle_beta   90.00
_cell.angle_gamma   90.00
#
_symmetry.space_group_name_H-M   'P 1'
#
loop_
_entity.id
_entity.type
_entity.pdbx_description
1 polymer ?
#
loop_
_entity_poly.entity_id
_entity_poly.type
_entity_poly.pdbx_seq_one_letter_code
_entity_poly.pdbx_strand_id
1 'polypeptide(L)'
;MVLPGSLYIDELFCNICTLLYRPLRIGAFGSSSTTHALFLQGPTMIDIKVLVANITRFSQSASTLSEAERKQRAENLVDEIKSAVAKGANLNQAYTHVQELTPYIEPQPKSLEALNYKLWMELKDSHTPPPLPSSLQREQIGLYAKASEQVIDEVLGSVEDEEQQHSLIEERLSALRKQIFGMEEPQFLLQ
;
A
#
# COMPACT_ATOMS: atom_id res chain seq x y z
N MET A 1 6.92 -8.51 28.86
CA MET A 1 6.66 -9.13 27.54
C MET A 1 5.19 -8.93 27.27
N VAL A 2 4.86 -7.88 26.52
CA VAL A 2 3.49 -7.54 26.13
C VAL A 2 3.55 -7.40 24.62
N LEU A 3 2.87 -8.29 23.90
CA LEU A 3 2.70 -8.18 22.46
C LEU A 3 1.62 -7.12 22.21
N PRO A 4 1.84 -6.13 21.32
CA PRO A 4 0.82 -5.13 21.03
C PRO A 4 -0.12 -5.70 19.95
N GLY A 5 -1.17 -6.39 20.39
CA GLY A 5 -2.28 -6.84 19.52
C GLY A 5 -3.27 -5.72 19.15
N SER A 6 -3.01 -4.48 19.57
CA SER A 6 -3.97 -3.36 19.48
C SER A 6 -3.80 -2.47 18.24
N LEU A 7 -2.85 -2.78 17.35
CA LEU A 7 -2.55 -1.95 16.16
C LEU A 7 -2.96 -2.60 14.83
N TYR A 8 -3.45 -3.84 14.85
CA TYR A 8 -3.86 -4.58 13.64
C TYR A 8 -5.34 -4.36 13.25
N ILE A 9 -6.14 -3.81 14.18
CA ILE A 9 -7.59 -3.66 14.02
C ILE A 9 -7.91 -2.49 13.08
N ASP A 10 -7.13 -1.40 13.14
CA ASP A 10 -7.33 -0.26 12.24
C ASP A 10 -7.00 -0.59 10.79
N GLU A 11 -5.99 -1.40 10.48
CA GLU A 11 -5.63 -1.71 9.08
C GLU A 11 -6.62 -2.67 8.40
N LEU A 12 -7.19 -3.65 9.12
CA LEU A 12 -8.18 -4.57 8.56
C LEU A 12 -9.55 -3.92 8.36
N PHE A 13 -9.99 -3.07 9.30
CA PHE A 13 -11.21 -2.26 9.13
C PHE A 13 -11.02 -1.25 8.00
N CYS A 14 -9.84 -0.62 7.92
CA CYS A 14 -9.53 0.36 6.88
C CYS A 14 -9.35 -0.28 5.49
N ASN A 15 -8.77 -1.48 5.35
CA ASN A 15 -8.64 -2.15 4.04
C ASN A 15 -9.99 -2.65 3.50
N ILE A 16 -10.88 -3.17 4.34
CA ILE A 16 -12.23 -3.58 3.91
C ILE A 16 -13.08 -2.34 3.56
N CYS A 17 -13.03 -1.27 4.35
CA CYS A 17 -13.71 -0.01 4.01
C CYS A 17 -13.12 0.68 2.75
N THR A 18 -11.81 0.60 2.52
CA THR A 18 -11.15 1.22 1.35
C THR A 18 -11.44 0.45 0.05
N LEU A 19 -11.60 -0.87 0.12
CA LEU A 19 -12.02 -1.70 -1.03
C LEU A 19 -13.48 -1.45 -1.42
N LEU A 20 -14.35 -1.07 -0.48
CA LEU A 20 -15.78 -0.84 -0.70
C LEU A 20 -16.14 0.61 -1.12
N TYR A 21 -15.26 1.59 -0.89
CA TYR A 21 -15.51 3.00 -1.22
C TYR A 21 -14.70 3.58 -2.39
N ARG A 22 -14.02 2.75 -3.20
CA ARG A 22 -13.48 3.22 -4.49
C ARG A 22 -14.59 3.23 -5.55
N PRO A 23 -14.94 4.39 -6.15
CA PRO A 23 -15.87 4.40 -7.27
C PRO A 23 -15.25 3.63 -8.44
N LEU A 24 -15.84 2.47 -8.75
CA LEU A 24 -15.64 1.73 -9.98
C LEU A 24 -15.99 2.64 -11.17
N ARG A 25 -14.98 3.34 -11.69
CA ARG A 25 -15.06 4.05 -12.96
C ARG A 25 -15.05 3.01 -14.08
N ILE A 26 -16.22 2.43 -14.36
CA ILE A 26 -16.45 1.55 -15.50
C ILE A 26 -16.39 2.43 -16.76
N GLY A 27 -15.21 2.49 -17.38
CA GLY A 27 -15.00 3.00 -18.73
C GLY A 27 -15.35 1.92 -19.75
N ALA A 28 -16.22 2.27 -20.68
CA ALA A 28 -16.83 1.39 -21.66
C ALA A 28 -15.83 0.63 -22.55
N PHE A 29 -16.18 -0.64 -22.79
CA PHE A 29 -15.60 -1.54 -23.77
C PHE A 29 -15.77 -0.96 -25.19
N GLY A 30 -14.65 -0.62 -25.84
CA GLY A 30 -14.57 -0.34 -27.27
C GLY A 30 -13.57 -1.32 -27.88
N SER A 31 -14.07 -2.26 -28.69
CA SER A 31 -13.22 -3.22 -29.39
C SER A 31 -12.42 -2.50 -30.50
N SER A 32 -11.12 -2.75 -30.56
CA SER A 32 -10.43 -2.89 -31.84
C SER A 32 -9.10 -3.59 -31.62
N SER A 33 -8.97 -4.70 -32.33
CA SER A 33 -7.77 -5.51 -32.50
C SER A 33 -6.63 -4.67 -33.06
N THR A 34 -5.48 -4.62 -32.39
CA THR A 34 -4.17 -4.49 -33.04
C THR A 34 -3.09 -5.01 -32.09
N THR A 35 -2.45 -6.10 -32.50
CA THR A 35 -1.24 -6.68 -31.93
C THR A 35 -0.11 -5.66 -31.88
N HIS A 36 0.26 -5.19 -30.69
CA HIS A 36 1.60 -4.64 -30.43
C HIS A 36 2.17 -5.32 -29.20
N ALA A 37 3.18 -6.16 -29.46
CA ALA A 37 4.10 -6.64 -28.44
C ALA A 37 4.82 -5.43 -27.85
N LEU A 38 4.36 -4.96 -26.69
CA LEU A 38 5.09 -3.98 -25.89
C LEU A 38 6.25 -4.71 -25.20
N PHE A 39 7.42 -4.52 -25.80
CA PHE A 39 8.71 -4.69 -25.17
C PHE A 39 8.68 -4.15 -23.73
N LEU A 40 8.97 -5.01 -22.75
CA LEU A 40 9.36 -4.61 -21.40
C LEU A 40 10.73 -3.92 -21.48
N GLN A 41 10.75 -2.65 -21.87
CA GLN A 41 11.93 -1.81 -21.67
C GLN A 41 11.99 -1.51 -20.16
N GLY A 42 12.93 -2.15 -19.46
CA GLY A 42 13.37 -1.70 -18.14
C GLY A 42 13.77 -0.21 -18.20
N PRO A 43 13.88 0.48 -17.05
CA PRO A 43 14.23 1.89 -17.04
C PRO A 43 15.58 1.99 -17.72
N THR A 44 15.70 2.87 -18.70
CA THR A 44 16.96 3.02 -19.38
C THR A 44 17.99 3.47 -18.35
N MET A 45 19.26 3.06 -18.47
CA MET A 45 20.33 3.54 -17.57
C MET A 45 20.42 5.08 -17.51
N ILE A 46 19.80 5.77 -18.48
CA ILE A 46 19.66 7.23 -18.57
C ILE A 46 18.68 7.76 -17.50
N ASP A 47 17.56 7.07 -17.25
CA ASP A 47 16.51 7.53 -16.33
C ASP A 47 16.98 7.55 -14.86
N ILE A 48 17.71 6.53 -14.43
CA ILE A 48 18.23 6.44 -13.04
C ILE A 48 19.31 7.52 -12.79
N LYS A 49 20.16 7.81 -13.77
CA LYS A 49 21.20 8.84 -13.65
C LYS A 49 20.61 10.24 -13.51
N VAL A 50 19.54 10.52 -14.26
CA VAL A 50 18.82 11.79 -14.16
C VAL A 50 18.15 11.94 -12.79
N LEU A 51 17.53 10.87 -12.27
CA LEU A 51 16.92 10.86 -10.94
C LEU A 51 17.94 11.16 -9.83
N VAL A 52 19.10 10.49 -9.83
CA VAL A 52 20.17 10.74 -8.86
C VAL A 52 20.69 12.20 -8.94
N ALA A 53 20.81 12.74 -10.15
CA ALA A 53 21.19 14.14 -10.33
C ALA A 53 20.13 15.12 -9.78
N ASN A 54 18.85 14.79 -9.91
CA ASN A 54 17.75 15.60 -9.36
C ASN A 54 17.73 15.56 -7.84
N ILE A 55 17.92 14.39 -7.22
CA ILE A 55 18.06 14.24 -5.76
C ILE A 55 19.23 15.08 -5.25
N THR A 56 20.39 14.97 -5.91
CA THR A 56 21.58 15.76 -5.55
C THR A 56 21.32 17.27 -5.62
N ARG A 57 20.69 17.74 -6.70
CA ARG A 57 20.37 19.16 -6.89
C ARG A 57 19.34 19.65 -5.86
N PHE A 58 18.36 18.82 -5.54
CA PHE A 58 17.39 19.11 -4.49
C PHE A 58 18.08 19.27 -3.14
N SER A 59 18.91 18.32 -2.72
CA SER A 59 19.65 18.39 -1.45
C SER A 59 20.53 19.64 -1.35
N GLN A 60 21.15 20.07 -2.46
CA GLN A 60 21.97 21.29 -2.51
C GLN A 60 21.15 22.59 -2.39
N SER A 61 19.88 22.57 -2.81
CA SER A 61 19.00 23.75 -2.83
C SER A 61 17.91 23.74 -1.77
N ALA A 62 17.76 22.66 -1.01
CA ALA A 62 16.67 22.46 -0.06
C ALA A 62 16.55 23.58 0.98
N SER A 63 17.68 24.10 1.47
CA SER A 63 17.73 25.21 2.45
C SER A 63 17.22 26.55 1.91
N THR A 64 17.20 26.72 0.59
CA THR A 64 16.69 27.93 -0.08
C THR A 64 15.19 27.90 -0.35
N LEU A 65 14.56 26.74 -0.18
CA LEU A 65 13.13 26.52 -0.38
C LEU A 65 12.37 26.71 0.93
N SER A 66 11.11 27.15 0.79
CA SER A 66 10.16 27.12 1.91
C SER A 66 9.92 25.68 2.37
N GLU A 67 9.48 25.50 3.62
CA GLU A 67 9.21 24.18 4.19
C GLU A 67 8.19 23.38 3.36
N ALA A 68 7.10 24.02 2.95
CA ALA A 68 6.06 23.39 2.13
C ALA A 68 6.59 22.95 0.75
N GLU A 69 7.38 23.80 0.07
CA GLU A 69 7.99 23.44 -1.21
C GLU A 69 9.01 22.33 -1.07
N ARG A 70 9.80 22.35 0.01
CA ARG A 70 10.80 21.33 0.30
C ARG A 70 10.16 19.97 0.50
N LYS A 71 9.09 19.92 1.30
CA LYS A 71 8.29 18.71 1.54
C LYS A 71 7.70 18.19 0.23
N GLN A 72 6.99 19.02 -0.52
CA GLN A 72 6.35 18.61 -1.77
C GLN A 72 7.37 18.08 -2.79
N ARG A 73 8.54 18.73 -2.92
CA ARG A 73 9.59 18.26 -3.83
C ARG A 73 10.21 16.93 -3.38
N ALA A 74 10.42 16.75 -2.09
CA ALA A 74 10.92 15.49 -1.55
C ALA A 74 9.91 14.35 -1.79
N GLU A 75 8.62 14.58 -1.57
CA GLU A 75 7.54 13.62 -1.86
C GLU A 75 7.52 13.23 -3.35
N ASN A 76 7.60 14.21 -4.26
CA ASN A 76 7.65 13.93 -5.70
C ASN A 76 8.87 13.07 -6.09
N LEU A 77 10.04 13.37 -5.52
CA LEU A 77 11.25 12.58 -5.77
C LEU A 77 11.14 11.16 -5.22
N VAL A 78 10.48 10.97 -4.06
CA VAL A 78 10.18 9.64 -3.52
C VAL A 78 9.27 8.85 -4.48
N ASP A 79 8.27 9.48 -5.08
CA ASP A 79 7.40 8.82 -6.07
C ASP A 79 8.13 8.48 -7.39
N GLU A 80 9.05 9.35 -7.84
CA GLU A 80 9.93 9.04 -8.97
C GLU A 80 10.83 7.83 -8.67
N ILE A 81 11.37 7.73 -7.45
CA ILE A 81 12.15 6.55 -6.99
C ILE A 81 11.28 5.29 -7.00
N LYS A 82 10.06 5.33 -6.48
CA LYS A 82 9.13 4.18 -6.52
C LYS A 82 8.87 3.72 -7.95
N SER A 83 8.63 4.66 -8.87
CA SER A 83 8.44 4.34 -10.29
C SER A 83 9.68 3.70 -10.92
N ALA A 84 10.88 4.16 -10.55
CA ALA A 84 12.12 3.56 -11.03
C ALA A 84 12.30 2.12 -10.50
N VAL A 85 11.98 1.88 -9.22
CA VAL A 85 12.04 0.55 -8.60
C VAL A 85 11.04 -0.41 -9.23
N ALA A 86 9.81 0.03 -9.50
CA ALA A 86 8.80 -0.77 -10.20
C ALA A 86 9.24 -1.21 -11.60
N LYS A 87 10.16 -0.46 -12.23
CA LYS A 87 10.72 -0.81 -13.54
C LYS A 87 11.97 -1.71 -13.41
N GLY A 88 12.52 -1.90 -12.21
CA GLY A 88 13.68 -2.76 -11.95
C GLY A 88 14.95 -2.03 -11.48
N ALA A 89 14.84 -0.79 -10.99
CA ALA A 89 15.96 -0.15 -10.31
C ALA A 89 16.33 -0.91 -9.01
N ASN A 90 17.59 -0.82 -8.60
CA ASN A 90 18.09 -1.52 -7.42
C ASN A 90 17.38 -1.04 -6.14
N LEU A 91 16.66 -1.95 -5.48
CA LEU A 91 15.85 -1.67 -4.29
C LEU A 91 16.66 -1.04 -3.15
N ASN A 92 17.84 -1.58 -2.82
CA ASN A 92 18.64 -1.10 -1.70
C ASN A 92 19.17 0.31 -1.97
N GLN A 93 19.65 0.57 -3.19
CA GLN A 93 20.12 1.90 -3.58
C GLN A 93 18.98 2.91 -3.62
N ALA A 94 17.82 2.53 -4.14
CA ALA A 94 16.62 3.35 -4.12
C ALA A 94 16.19 3.72 -2.70
N TYR A 95 16.24 2.76 -1.77
CA TYR A 95 15.92 3.02 -0.37
C TYR A 95 16.91 3.98 0.29
N THR A 96 18.21 3.89 0.00
CA THR A 96 19.20 4.89 0.47
C THR A 96 18.81 6.30 0.04
N HIS A 97 18.40 6.49 -1.22
CA HIS A 97 17.94 7.79 -1.70
C HIS A 97 16.64 8.26 -1.06
N VAL A 98 15.71 7.35 -0.74
CA VAL A 98 14.51 7.69 0.03
C VAL A 98 14.90 8.19 1.43
N GLN A 99 15.83 7.53 2.11
CA GLN A 99 16.30 7.95 3.44
C GLN A 99 17.00 9.32 3.44
N GLU A 100 17.60 9.73 2.31
CA GLU A 100 18.14 11.08 2.13
C GLU A 100 17.02 12.15 2.03
N LEU A 101 15.83 11.76 1.56
CA LEU A 101 14.70 12.65 1.30
C LEU A 101 13.71 12.74 2.47
N THR A 102 13.52 11.67 3.23
CA THR A 102 12.49 11.59 4.29
C THR A 102 12.63 12.62 5.41
N PRO A 103 13.83 13.11 5.82
CA PRO A 103 13.94 14.20 6.79
C PRO A 103 13.32 15.52 6.32
N TYR A 104 13.14 15.70 5.01
CA TYR A 104 12.47 16.88 4.44
C TYR A 104 10.95 16.74 4.36
N ILE A 105 10.44 15.51 4.51
CA ILE A 105 9.01 15.19 4.51
C ILE A 105 8.48 15.14 5.94
N GLU A 106 9.24 14.49 6.82
CA GLU A 106 8.94 14.29 8.23
C GLU A 106 10.18 14.56 9.10
N PRO A 107 10.27 15.73 9.75
CA PRO A 107 11.42 16.07 10.58
C PRO A 107 11.38 15.43 11.98
N GLN A 108 10.24 14.91 12.44
CA GLN A 108 10.13 14.34 13.78
C GLN A 108 10.70 12.91 13.84
N PRO A 109 11.65 12.61 14.74
CA PRO A 109 12.34 11.31 14.74
C PRO A 109 11.43 10.08 14.84
N LYS A 110 10.37 10.15 15.67
CA LYS A 110 9.43 9.03 15.85
C LYS A 110 8.60 8.77 14.60
N SER A 111 8.09 9.83 13.98
CA SER A 111 7.30 9.75 12.75
C SER A 111 8.17 9.39 11.54
N LEU A 112 9.44 9.81 11.55
CA LEU A 112 10.42 9.52 10.50
C LEU A 112 10.75 8.02 10.40
N GLU A 113 10.87 7.32 11.54
CA GLU A 113 11.08 5.86 11.54
C GLU A 113 9.88 5.12 10.92
N ALA A 114 8.66 5.49 11.33
CA ALA A 114 7.43 4.94 10.77
C ALA A 114 7.30 5.22 9.26
N LEU A 115 7.64 6.45 8.82
CA LEU A 115 7.64 6.81 7.41
C LEU A 115 8.67 6.00 6.61
N ASN A 116 9.90 5.85 7.12
CA ASN A 116 10.94 5.07 6.48
C ASN A 116 10.53 3.59 6.33
N TYR A 117 9.95 3.01 7.38
CA TYR A 117 9.43 1.64 7.33
C TYR A 117 8.32 1.49 6.28
N LYS A 118 7.35 2.41 6.27
CA LYS A 118 6.28 2.42 5.27
C LYS A 118 6.83 2.48 3.85
N LEU A 119 7.75 3.41 3.59
CA LEU A 119 8.35 3.57 2.26
C LEU A 119 9.21 2.37 1.87
N TRP A 120 9.88 1.72 2.81
CA TRP A 120 10.58 0.45 2.55
C TRP A 120 9.62 -0.64 2.07
N MET A 121 8.47 -0.79 2.73
CA MET A 121 7.44 -1.76 2.32
C MET A 121 6.91 -1.44 0.92
N GLU A 122 6.54 -0.19 0.65
CA GLU A 122 6.06 0.24 -0.67
C GLU A 122 7.09 0.02 -1.79
N LEU A 123 8.39 0.26 -1.52
CA LEU A 123 9.45 -0.01 -2.48
C LEU A 123 9.63 -1.52 -2.72
N LYS A 124 9.56 -2.34 -1.67
CA LYS A 124 9.64 -3.80 -1.77
C LYS A 124 8.49 -4.35 -2.60
N ASP A 125 7.28 -3.88 -2.36
CA ASP A 125 6.09 -4.28 -3.11
C ASP A 125 6.15 -3.78 -4.56
N SER A 126 6.72 -2.60 -4.81
CA SER A 126 6.97 -2.12 -6.17
C SER A 126 8.01 -2.97 -6.91
N HIS A 127 9.10 -3.35 -6.23
CA HIS A 127 10.20 -4.13 -6.80
C HIS A 127 9.79 -5.57 -7.09
N THR A 128 9.06 -6.17 -6.16
CA THR A 128 8.56 -7.54 -6.24
C THR A 128 7.08 -7.51 -5.92
N PRO A 129 6.23 -7.19 -6.92
CA PRO A 129 4.78 -7.14 -6.71
C PRO A 129 4.27 -8.45 -6.12
N PRO A 130 3.34 -8.40 -5.15
CA PRO A 130 2.72 -9.60 -4.66
C PRO A 130 2.06 -10.35 -5.83
N PRO A 131 2.07 -11.68 -5.80
CA PRO A 131 1.45 -12.47 -6.85
C PRO A 131 -0.04 -12.10 -6.94
N LEU A 132 -0.51 -11.82 -8.16
CA LEU A 132 -1.93 -11.60 -8.38
C LEU A 132 -2.74 -12.79 -7.86
N PRO A 133 -3.86 -12.58 -7.14
CA PRO A 133 -4.67 -13.67 -6.66
C PRO A 133 -5.19 -14.52 -7.83
N SER A 134 -5.13 -15.84 -7.67
CA SER A 134 -5.71 -16.80 -8.61
C SER A 134 -7.22 -16.58 -8.78
N SER A 135 -7.83 -17.14 -9.83
CA SER A 135 -9.30 -17.04 -10.02
C SER A 135 -10.07 -17.55 -8.81
N LEU A 136 -9.64 -18.67 -8.23
CA LEU A 136 -10.22 -19.24 -7.01
C LEU A 136 -10.07 -18.28 -5.83
N GLN A 137 -8.87 -17.73 -5.62
CA GLN A 137 -8.65 -16.76 -4.54
C GLN A 137 -9.51 -15.51 -4.74
N ARG A 138 -9.66 -15.01 -5.97
CA ARG A 138 -10.56 -13.87 -6.27
C ARG A 138 -12.01 -14.15 -5.94
N GLU A 139 -12.49 -15.36 -6.24
CA GLU A 139 -13.84 -15.79 -5.85
C GLU A 139 -13.99 -15.85 -4.34
N GLN A 140 -13.04 -16.46 -3.63
CA GLN A 140 -13.03 -16.54 -2.17
C GLN A 140 -12.95 -15.15 -1.51
N ILE A 141 -12.16 -14.22 -2.06
CA ILE A 141 -12.10 -12.82 -1.62
C ILE A 141 -13.47 -12.15 -1.78
N GLY A 142 -14.13 -12.34 -2.93
CA GLY A 142 -15.47 -11.80 -3.16
C GLY A 142 -16.53 -12.38 -2.21
N LEU A 143 -16.45 -13.68 -1.92
CA LEU A 143 -17.32 -14.33 -0.93
C LEU A 143 -17.08 -13.79 0.47
N TYR A 144 -15.81 -13.63 0.86
CA TYR A 144 -15.44 -13.08 2.16
C TYR A 144 -15.94 -11.65 2.32
N ALA A 145 -15.72 -10.77 1.33
CA ALA A 145 -16.17 -9.38 1.38
C ALA A 145 -17.69 -9.26 1.62
N LYS A 146 -18.48 -10.03 0.86
CA LYS A 146 -19.94 -10.05 1.02
C LYS A 146 -20.39 -10.61 2.36
N ALA A 147 -19.73 -11.66 2.84
CA ALA A 147 -20.06 -12.27 4.14
C ALA A 147 -19.63 -11.37 5.32
N SER A 148 -18.52 -10.65 5.19
CA SER A 148 -18.05 -9.72 6.21
C SER A 148 -18.98 -8.53 6.38
N GLU A 149 -19.53 -7.99 5.29
CA GLU A 149 -20.53 -6.91 5.36
C GLU A 149 -21.75 -7.34 6.19
N GLN A 150 -22.26 -8.55 5.92
CA GLN A 150 -23.41 -9.09 6.66
C GLN A 150 -23.11 -9.26 8.15
N VAL A 151 -21.92 -9.76 8.49
CA VAL A 151 -21.50 -9.90 9.90
C VAL A 151 -21.40 -8.55 10.59
N ILE A 152 -20.81 -7.55 9.93
CA ILE A 152 -20.66 -6.21 10.49
C ILE A 152 -22.04 -5.58 10.70
N ASP A 153 -22.90 -5.59 9.68
CA ASP A 153 -24.26 -5.02 9.76
C ASP A 153 -25.11 -5.69 10.85
N GLU A 154 -25.01 -7.02 10.98
CA GLU A 154 -25.73 -7.77 12.01
C GLU A 154 -25.26 -7.39 13.42
N VAL A 155 -23.94 -7.31 13.66
CA VAL A 155 -23.41 -6.97 14.98
C VAL A 155 -23.71 -5.51 15.34
N LEU A 156 -23.53 -4.58 14.40
CA LEU A 156 -23.88 -3.17 14.60
C LEU A 156 -25.38 -2.96 14.84
N GLY A 157 -26.23 -3.79 14.24
CA GLY A 157 -27.69 -3.74 14.42
C GLY A 157 -28.22 -4.45 15.67
N SER A 158 -27.40 -5.24 16.38
CA SER A 158 -27.85 -6.11 17.47
C SER A 158 -27.13 -5.92 18.81
N VAL A 159 -25.97 -5.27 18.81
CA VAL A 159 -25.17 -4.99 20.02
C VAL A 159 -25.06 -3.48 20.15
N GLU A 160 -25.37 -2.92 21.32
CA GLU A 160 -25.30 -1.47 21.54
C GLU A 160 -23.93 -1.00 22.04
N ASP A 161 -23.19 -1.86 22.73
CA ASP A 161 -21.88 -1.56 23.30
C ASP A 161 -20.77 -1.68 22.25
N GLU A 162 -20.02 -0.60 22.04
CA GLU A 162 -19.00 -0.48 21.00
C GLU A 162 -17.82 -1.46 21.20
N GLU A 163 -17.40 -1.67 22.45
CA GLU A 163 -16.31 -2.60 22.77
C GLU A 163 -16.71 -4.06 22.50
N GLN A 164 -17.96 -4.41 22.82
CA GLN A 164 -18.55 -5.71 22.49
C GLN A 164 -18.79 -5.88 20.99
N GLN A 165 -19.25 -4.83 20.28
CA GLN A 165 -19.37 -4.85 18.82
C GLN A 165 -18.03 -5.20 18.18
N HIS A 166 -16.95 -4.51 18.59
CA HIS A 166 -15.62 -4.70 18.01
C HIS A 166 -15.12 -6.14 18.24
N SER A 167 -15.24 -6.63 19.47
CA SER A 167 -14.81 -7.99 19.82
C SER A 167 -15.59 -9.07 19.06
N LEU A 168 -16.91 -8.91 18.92
CA LEU A 168 -17.77 -9.86 18.20
C LEU A 168 -17.55 -9.83 16.69
N ILE A 169 -17.33 -8.64 16.12
CA ILE A 169 -16.97 -8.50 14.70
C ILE A 169 -15.64 -9.23 14.45
N GLU A 170 -14.62 -9.01 15.28
CA GLU A 170 -13.32 -9.66 15.11
C GLU A 170 -13.43 -11.19 15.17
N GLU A 171 -14.12 -11.72 16.18
CA GLU A 171 -14.34 -13.15 16.36
C GLU A 171 -15.03 -13.76 15.12
N ARG A 172 -16.13 -13.15 14.68
CA ARG A 172 -16.91 -13.65 13.53
C ARG A 172 -16.14 -13.53 12.22
N LEU A 173 -15.39 -12.45 12.00
CA LEU A 173 -14.55 -12.29 10.82
C LEU A 173 -13.39 -13.30 10.80
N SER A 174 -12.80 -13.61 11.96
CA SER A 174 -11.78 -14.66 12.09
C SER A 174 -12.34 -16.04 11.72
N ALA A 175 -13.54 -16.37 12.23
CA ALA A 175 -14.22 -17.61 11.88
C ALA A 175 -14.55 -17.69 10.38
N LEU A 176 -15.01 -16.59 9.77
CA LEU A 176 -15.25 -16.51 8.33
C LEU A 176 -13.98 -16.72 7.50
N ARG A 177 -12.85 -16.13 7.91
CA ARG A 177 -11.55 -16.32 7.24
C ARG A 177 -11.15 -17.80 7.24
N LYS A 178 -11.26 -18.45 8.41
CA LYS A 178 -10.98 -19.88 8.55
C LYS A 178 -11.90 -20.74 7.69
N GLN A 179 -13.18 -20.39 7.59
CA GLN A 179 -14.15 -21.11 6.79
C GLN A 179 -13.90 -20.99 5.27
N ILE A 180 -13.61 -19.78 4.79
CA ILE A 180 -13.52 -19.50 3.36
C ILE A 180 -12.14 -19.85 2.79
N PHE A 181 -11.08 -19.56 3.54
CA PHE A 181 -9.69 -19.72 3.09
C PHE A 181 -8.97 -20.90 3.73
N GLY A 182 -9.56 -21.57 4.73
CA GLY A 182 -8.93 -22.66 5.48
C GLY A 182 -7.86 -22.19 6.47
N MET A 183 -7.71 -20.88 6.66
CA MET A 183 -6.72 -20.26 7.55
C MET A 183 -7.27 -18.96 8.15
N GLU A 184 -6.86 -18.64 9.38
CA GLU A 184 -7.36 -17.47 10.13
C GLU A 184 -6.79 -16.14 9.58
N GLU A 185 -5.59 -16.16 9.02
CA GLU A 185 -4.91 -14.99 8.47
C GLU A 185 -4.33 -15.27 7.08
N PRO A 186 -5.19 -15.28 6.04
CA PRO A 186 -4.72 -15.40 4.66
C PRO A 186 -3.88 -14.16 4.28
N GLN A 187 -2.59 -14.36 4.05
CA GLN A 187 -1.64 -13.26 3.76
C GLN A 187 -2.01 -12.41 2.54
N PHE A 188 -2.75 -12.98 1.58
CA PHE A 188 -3.21 -12.24 0.39
C PHE A 188 -4.42 -11.33 0.65
N LEU A 189 -5.04 -11.37 1.83
CA LEU A 189 -5.98 -10.34 2.28
C LEU A 189 -5.29 -9.16 2.97
N LEU A 190 -4.02 -9.31 3.34
CA LEU A 190 -3.21 -8.30 4.02
C LEU A 190 -2.34 -7.49 3.06
N GLN A 191 -2.48 -7.73 1.75
CA GLN A 191 -1.80 -7.05 0.65
C GLN A 191 -2.66 -5.89 0.14
#